data_AF-A0A9P1M6B9-F1
#
_entry.id   AF-A0A9P1M6B9-F1
#
_cell.length_a   1.000
_cell.length_b   1.000
_cell.length_c   1.000
_cell.angle_alpha   90.00
_cell.angle_beta   90.00
_cell.angle_gamma   90.00
#
_symmetry.space_group_name_H-M   'P 1'
#
loop_
_entity.id
_entity.type
_entity.pdbx_description
1 polymer ?
#
loop_
_entity_poly.entity_id
_entity_poly.type
_entity_poly.pdbx_seq_one_letter_code
_entity_poly.pdbx_strand_id
1 'polypeptide(L)'
;CFRKHQIEGDDVMDWKVFSEVLRSLDSQCTDAQLELLRRRGEGEATLSAPGMRLESALKWIFSGPKRPSLKKKKTNEELEALIEALRVRTASGALILTLDSGSMDRSVMQLRAEVGALLGRCVDEVKLIAFQRQLEDGETCQSLVASEVDCLEVTAITQEIPQLDNSIPVLEQLDVLKQMIMSSSLEYQIDSATHLRKILSVEANPPIQRVLELGVAPRLLELSQQMSTPQLQFETLWAILNIVSGNAHQTQAIVDLDAVPILLKILKESASEDVQDQAVWAIGNIAGDSVPHRDLCIANQGMPAVLQVLETCKKVSGLRNAMWTVSNFFRGAPKPNLDDLRPALPLLTRHLRESTDVEVLTDALWSLSYISDGPNHYIQAVIDAEVVPRVVQLLRHESAGVHTPALRTVGNLVTGDDLQTDMVLNNDPFGAVMQLMASPKMKIRKECCWLLSNICAGPLYQVQQIRDHGFFDQFSIMARDAELSVRKEAAFAIANASEKTEVINDLMKAGCMTAMHELMDSHDHKMQDLCLTFISNLRKGLDEMPPSQLDDVGCGWAKV
;
A
#
# COMPACT_ATOMS: atom_id res chain seq x y z
N CYS A 1 69.13 -12.90 -13.34
CA CYS A 1 69.03 -11.45 -13.59
C CYS A 1 70.32 -10.67 -13.36
N PHE A 2 70.96 -10.73 -12.19
CA PHE A 2 72.19 -9.97 -11.91
C PHE A 2 73.35 -10.24 -12.89
N ARG A 3 73.63 -11.51 -13.24
CA ARG A 3 74.62 -11.85 -14.29
C ARG A 3 74.28 -11.30 -15.68
N LYS A 4 72.98 -11.14 -16.00
CA LYS A 4 72.52 -10.59 -17.29
C LYS A 4 72.84 -9.08 -17.40
N HIS A 5 72.99 -8.41 -16.26
CA HIS A 5 73.27 -6.98 -16.14
C HIS A 5 74.71 -6.68 -15.67
N GLN A 6 75.58 -7.69 -15.60
CA GLN A 6 76.99 -7.57 -15.18
C GLN A 6 77.19 -6.91 -13.80
N ILE A 7 76.30 -7.19 -12.84
CA ILE A 7 76.38 -6.64 -11.48
C ILE A 7 77.14 -7.61 -10.57
N GLU A 8 78.25 -7.13 -9.98
CA GLU A 8 79.09 -7.85 -9.01
C GLU A 8 78.86 -7.35 -7.56
N GLY A 9 79.42 -8.06 -6.57
CA GLY A 9 79.01 -8.04 -5.16
C GLY A 9 78.82 -6.68 -4.47
N ASP A 10 79.58 -5.66 -4.90
CA ASP A 10 79.57 -4.31 -4.32
C ASP A 10 78.98 -3.23 -5.25
N ASP A 11 78.43 -3.63 -6.40
CA ASP A 11 77.94 -2.68 -7.39
C ASP A 11 76.67 -1.95 -6.93
N VAL A 12 76.62 -0.71 -7.40
CA VAL A 12 75.55 0.25 -7.14
C VAL A 12 74.50 0.09 -8.23
N MET A 13 73.29 -0.37 -7.85
CA MET A 13 72.17 -0.56 -8.77
C MET A 13 71.28 0.67 -8.85
N ASP A 14 70.85 0.99 -10.07
CA ASP A 14 69.75 1.92 -10.30
C ASP A 14 68.38 1.23 -10.07
N TRP A 15 67.36 2.07 -9.88
CA TRP A 15 65.98 1.62 -9.64
C TRP A 15 65.39 0.81 -10.79
N LYS A 16 65.78 1.12 -12.03
CA LYS A 16 65.27 0.44 -13.23
C LYS A 16 65.72 -1.02 -13.24
N VAL A 17 67.00 -1.27 -12.99
CA VAL A 17 67.55 -2.63 -12.91
C VAL A 17 66.99 -3.38 -11.70
N PHE A 18 66.80 -2.71 -10.56
CA PHE A 18 66.18 -3.32 -9.37
C PHE A 18 64.72 -3.74 -9.61
N SER A 19 63.92 -2.90 -10.28
CA SER A 19 62.52 -3.22 -10.61
C SER A 19 62.40 -4.40 -11.57
N GLU A 20 63.34 -4.55 -12.52
CA GLU A 20 63.40 -5.71 -13.42
C GLU A 20 63.80 -7.00 -12.69
N VAL A 21 64.68 -6.91 -11.69
CA VAL A 21 65.02 -8.04 -10.82
C VAL A 21 63.78 -8.50 -10.04
N LEU A 22 63.03 -7.59 -9.43
CA LEU A 22 61.80 -7.92 -8.69
C LEU A 22 60.76 -8.59 -9.58
N ARG A 23 60.50 -8.05 -10.78
CA ARG A 23 59.59 -8.68 -11.75
C ARG A 23 60.08 -10.05 -12.24
N SER A 24 61.39 -10.31 -12.20
CA SER A 24 61.94 -11.63 -12.54
C SER A 24 61.83 -12.66 -11.42
N LEU A 25 61.66 -12.20 -10.17
CA LEU A 25 61.45 -13.05 -9.00
C LEU A 25 59.96 -13.30 -8.73
N ASP A 26 59.12 -12.33 -9.07
CA ASP A 26 57.66 -12.43 -8.99
C ASP A 26 57.03 -11.79 -10.23
N SER A 27 56.48 -12.63 -11.11
CA SER A 27 55.85 -12.19 -12.35
C SER A 27 54.50 -11.49 -12.16
N GLN A 28 53.93 -11.52 -10.95
CA GLN A 28 52.67 -10.83 -10.61
C GLN A 28 52.89 -9.43 -10.00
N CYS A 29 54.14 -8.99 -9.84
CA CYS A 29 54.46 -7.69 -9.28
C CYS A 29 53.97 -6.54 -10.17
N THR A 30 52.94 -5.83 -9.72
CA THR A 30 52.29 -4.73 -10.47
C THR A 30 53.06 -3.41 -10.34
N ASP A 31 52.89 -2.51 -11.32
CA ASP A 31 53.53 -1.19 -11.31
C ASP A 31 53.11 -0.34 -10.10
N ALA A 32 51.87 -0.50 -9.64
CA ALA A 32 51.37 0.17 -8.43
C ALA A 32 52.10 -0.31 -7.16
N GLN A 33 52.40 -1.61 -7.08
CA GLN A 33 53.19 -2.17 -5.97
C GLN A 33 54.64 -1.69 -6.01
N LEU A 34 55.26 -1.64 -7.19
CA LEU A 34 56.63 -1.11 -7.37
C LEU A 34 56.71 0.37 -6.98
N GLU A 35 55.72 1.18 -7.34
CA GLU A 35 55.66 2.60 -6.99
C GLU A 35 55.43 2.82 -5.48
N LEU A 36 54.59 1.98 -4.86
CA LEU A 36 54.40 2.02 -3.40
C LEU A 36 55.68 1.63 -2.65
N LEU A 37 56.45 0.67 -3.20
CA LEU A 37 57.76 0.28 -2.68
C LEU A 37 58.81 1.38 -2.84
N ARG A 38 58.83 2.07 -3.98
CA ARG A 38 59.69 3.23 -4.22
C ARG A 38 59.46 4.32 -3.19
N ARG A 39 58.19 4.70 -2.99
CA ARG A 39 57.79 5.73 -2.02
C ARG A 39 58.06 5.35 -0.56
N ARG A 40 57.92 4.06 -0.21
CA ARG A 40 58.29 3.58 1.13
C ARG A 40 59.79 3.61 1.36
N GLY A 41 60.59 3.33 0.32
CA GLY A 41 62.04 3.52 0.37
C GLY A 41 62.44 4.96 0.61
N GLU A 42 61.76 5.93 -0.02
CA GLU A 42 62.05 7.35 0.16
C GLU A 42 61.89 7.86 1.61
N GLY A 43 61.14 7.14 2.46
CA GLY A 43 60.92 7.47 3.89
C GLY A 43 62.00 6.98 4.86
N GLU A 44 62.87 6.07 4.45
CA GLU A 44 64.12 5.76 5.18
C GLU A 44 65.25 6.52 4.47
N ALA A 45 65.96 7.41 5.17
CA ALA A 45 66.95 8.35 4.62
C ALA A 45 68.23 7.72 4.01
N THR A 46 68.11 6.54 3.40
CA THR A 46 69.15 5.81 2.66
C THR A 46 68.67 5.26 1.31
N LEU A 47 67.40 5.40 0.96
CA LEU A 47 66.80 4.74 -0.22
C LEU A 47 66.32 5.72 -1.31
N SER A 48 66.38 7.04 -1.08
CA SER A 48 66.01 8.08 -2.05
C SER A 48 67.18 8.62 -2.91
N ALA A 49 68.39 8.08 -2.77
CA ALA A 49 69.52 8.47 -3.63
C ALA A 49 69.75 7.43 -4.75
N PRO A 50 70.17 7.86 -5.96
CA PRO A 50 70.60 6.94 -7.00
C PRO A 50 71.83 6.18 -6.49
N GLY A 51 71.60 4.98 -5.97
CA GLY A 51 72.66 4.03 -5.72
C GLY A 51 72.43 3.09 -4.54
N MET A 52 71.78 1.96 -4.81
CA MET A 52 71.56 0.92 -3.83
C MET A 52 72.59 -0.20 -4.00
N ARG A 53 73.37 -0.52 -2.95
CA ARG A 53 74.32 -1.64 -3.00
C ARG A 53 73.58 -2.98 -3.05
N LEU A 54 74.05 -3.90 -3.88
CA LEU A 54 73.48 -5.25 -4.07
C LEU A 54 73.25 -6.01 -2.74
N GLU A 55 74.17 -5.90 -1.79
CA GLU A 55 74.03 -6.59 -0.48
C GLU A 55 72.85 -6.05 0.35
N SER A 56 72.63 -4.73 0.35
CA SER A 56 71.49 -4.10 1.04
C SER A 56 70.16 -4.46 0.38
N ALA A 57 70.15 -4.56 -0.95
CA ALA A 57 69.01 -5.00 -1.74
C ALA A 57 68.58 -6.42 -1.43
N LEU A 58 69.55 -7.33 -1.36
CA LEU A 58 69.31 -8.74 -1.03
C LEU A 58 68.87 -8.90 0.43
N LYS A 59 69.50 -8.19 1.38
CA LYS A 59 69.04 -8.19 2.78
C LYS A 59 67.59 -7.72 2.88
N TRP A 60 67.21 -6.66 2.17
CA TRP A 60 65.84 -6.14 2.23
C TRP A 60 64.81 -7.09 1.60
N ILE A 61 65.10 -7.68 0.42
CA ILE A 61 64.22 -8.67 -0.25
C ILE A 61 63.98 -9.90 0.64
N PHE A 62 65.01 -10.41 1.31
CA PHE A 62 64.93 -11.68 2.04
C PHE A 62 64.63 -11.55 3.54
N SER A 63 64.70 -10.35 4.14
CA SER A 63 64.44 -10.18 5.58
C SER A 63 63.08 -9.61 5.95
N GLY A 64 62.28 -9.14 4.99
CA GLY A 64 60.97 -8.53 5.26
C GLY A 64 61.07 -7.29 6.16
N PRO A 65 59.96 -6.56 6.43
CA PRO A 65 60.00 -5.39 7.31
C PRO A 65 60.35 -5.83 8.73
N LYS A 66 61.56 -5.48 9.20
CA LYS A 66 61.95 -5.68 10.59
C LYS A 66 61.11 -4.79 11.50
N ARG A 67 60.43 -5.40 12.47
CA ARG A 67 59.83 -4.69 13.61
C ARG A 67 60.92 -3.87 14.32
N PRO A 68 60.64 -2.62 14.74
CA PRO A 68 61.59 -1.87 15.56
C PRO A 68 61.78 -2.59 16.89
N SER A 69 63.02 -2.98 17.18
CA SER A 69 63.39 -3.59 18.45
C SER A 69 63.41 -2.54 19.56
N LEU A 70 62.32 -2.41 20.31
CA LEU A 70 62.30 -1.69 21.57
C LEU A 70 62.97 -2.55 22.65
N LYS A 71 64.26 -2.32 22.91
CA LYS A 71 64.87 -2.64 24.20
C LYS A 71 65.15 -1.33 24.95
N LYS A 72 64.11 -0.79 25.58
CA LYS A 72 64.26 0.00 26.81
C LYS A 72 63.82 -0.89 27.96
N LYS A 73 64.74 -1.20 28.87
CA LYS A 73 64.42 -1.77 30.18
C LYS A 73 63.54 -0.73 30.90
N LYS A 74 62.25 -1.00 31.02
CA LYS A 74 61.36 -0.26 31.91
C LYS A 74 61.54 -0.79 33.33
N THR A 75 61.60 0.12 34.29
CA THR A 75 61.71 -0.14 35.73
C THR A 75 60.37 -0.71 36.25
N ASN A 76 60.44 -1.53 37.30
CA ASN A 76 59.29 -2.23 37.90
C ASN A 76 58.11 -1.31 38.28
N GLU A 77 58.33 -0.02 38.53
CA GLU A 77 57.27 0.95 38.86
C GLU A 77 56.42 1.38 37.64
N GLU A 78 56.90 1.21 36.40
CA GLU A 78 56.08 1.44 35.19
C GLU A 78 55.26 0.20 34.77
N LEU A 79 55.52 -0.96 35.38
CA LEU A 79 54.81 -2.21 35.13
C LEU A 79 53.53 -2.33 35.98
N GLU A 80 53.46 -1.63 37.11
CA GLU A 80 52.28 -1.65 38.00
C GLU A 80 51.15 -0.71 37.57
N ALA A 81 51.38 0.15 36.55
CA ALA A 81 50.34 1.03 35.97
C ALA A 81 49.69 0.47 34.69
N LEU A 82 49.99 -0.77 34.31
CA LEU A 82 49.58 -1.40 33.04
C LEU A 82 48.43 -2.42 33.19
N ILE A 83 47.72 -2.36 34.31
CA ILE A 83 46.74 -3.36 34.72
C ILE A 83 45.35 -2.92 34.23
N GLU A 84 44.73 -3.78 33.41
CA GLU A 84 43.40 -3.68 32.76
C GLU A 84 43.29 -2.81 31.49
N ALA A 85 43.81 -3.31 30.36
CA ALA A 85 43.57 -2.72 29.04
C ALA A 85 42.99 -3.74 28.06
N LEU A 86 41.76 -3.51 27.58
CA LEU A 86 41.15 -4.28 26.50
C LEU A 86 41.61 -3.67 25.19
N ARG A 87 42.22 -4.46 24.32
CA ARG A 87 42.71 -4.01 23.01
C ARG A 87 41.91 -4.66 21.91
N VAL A 88 41.40 -3.85 21.00
CA VAL A 88 40.75 -4.35 19.80
C VAL A 88 41.71 -4.25 18.62
N ARG A 89 41.95 -5.37 17.94
CA ARG A 89 42.83 -5.46 16.77
C ARG A 89 42.10 -6.01 15.56
N THR A 90 42.55 -5.68 14.36
CA THR A 90 42.12 -6.37 13.14
C THR A 90 42.59 -7.83 13.14
N ALA A 91 41.99 -8.67 12.29
CA ALA A 91 42.49 -10.03 12.03
C ALA A 91 43.97 -10.09 11.57
N SER A 92 44.48 -9.02 10.96
CA SER A 92 45.90 -8.88 10.58
C SER A 92 46.82 -8.42 11.72
N GLY A 93 46.27 -8.15 12.91
CA GLY A 93 46.99 -7.75 14.12
C GLY A 93 47.19 -6.24 14.29
N ALA A 94 46.64 -5.40 13.41
CA ALA A 94 46.71 -3.95 13.54
C ALA A 94 45.84 -3.47 14.70
N LEU A 95 46.34 -2.57 15.54
CA LEU A 95 45.59 -2.02 16.67
C LEU A 95 44.53 -1.03 16.16
N ILE A 96 43.28 -1.21 16.57
CA ILE A 96 42.16 -0.33 16.23
C ILE A 96 41.89 0.62 17.40
N LEU A 97 41.64 0.07 18.59
CA LEU A 97 41.44 0.86 19.81
C LEU A 97 42.00 0.15 21.05
N THR A 98 42.21 0.91 22.11
CA THR A 98 42.53 0.41 23.44
C THR A 98 41.59 1.07 24.43
N LEU A 99 40.87 0.28 25.22
CA LEU A 99 40.11 0.76 26.37
C LEU A 99 40.99 0.67 27.61
N ASP A 100 41.07 1.77 28.35
CA ASP A 100 41.65 1.81 29.69
C ASP A 100 40.58 1.48 30.75
N SER A 101 41.01 1.28 31.99
CA SER A 101 40.13 0.94 33.13
C SER A 101 39.01 1.97 33.35
N GLY A 102 39.21 3.24 32.96
CA GLY A 102 38.20 4.29 33.03
C GLY A 102 37.10 4.21 31.96
N SER A 103 37.32 3.45 30.89
CA SER A 103 36.43 3.36 29.72
C SER A 103 35.76 1.98 29.54
N MET A 104 35.85 1.10 30.55
CA MET A 104 35.32 -0.27 30.51
C MET A 104 33.81 -0.38 30.76
N ASP A 105 33.15 0.71 31.17
CA ASP A 105 31.70 0.77 31.40
C ASP A 105 30.93 0.94 30.07
N ARG A 106 31.13 -0.02 29.17
CA ARG A 106 30.50 -0.07 27.84
C ARG A 106 30.07 -1.49 27.51
N SER A 107 28.96 -1.64 26.81
CA SER A 107 28.55 -2.93 26.25
C SER A 107 29.40 -3.31 25.04
N VAL A 108 29.44 -4.61 24.72
CA VAL A 108 30.05 -5.10 23.48
C VAL A 108 29.40 -4.49 22.25
N MET A 109 28.09 -4.19 22.29
CA MET A 109 27.40 -3.46 21.22
C MET A 109 28.02 -2.08 20.97
N GLN A 110 28.26 -1.32 22.03
CA GLN A 110 28.87 0.01 21.94
C GLN A 110 30.32 -0.07 21.45
N LEU A 111 31.09 -1.05 21.95
CA LEU A 111 32.44 -1.32 21.47
C LEU A 111 32.45 -1.67 19.98
N ARG A 112 31.54 -2.55 19.54
CA ARG A 112 31.39 -2.97 18.14
C ARG A 112 31.05 -1.79 17.24
N ALA A 113 30.17 -0.90 17.70
CA ALA A 113 29.81 0.31 16.97
C ALA A 113 30.98 1.28 16.80
N GLU A 114 31.76 1.50 17.87
CA GLU A 114 32.97 2.34 17.82
C GLU A 114 34.05 1.74 16.92
N VAL A 115 34.28 0.43 17.02
CA VAL A 115 35.19 -0.31 16.12
C VAL A 115 34.73 -0.16 14.66
N GLY A 116 33.44 -0.34 14.38
CA GLY A 116 32.87 -0.16 13.05
C GLY A 116 33.13 1.24 12.51
N ALA A 117 32.83 2.28 13.29
CA ALA A 117 33.08 3.66 12.92
C ALA A 117 34.55 3.93 12.57
N LEU A 118 35.49 3.38 13.37
CA LEU A 118 36.93 3.50 13.11
C LEU A 118 37.39 2.76 11.85
N LEU A 119 36.69 1.67 11.48
CA LEU A 119 36.97 0.89 10.28
C LEU A 119 36.19 1.37 9.04
N GLY A 120 35.31 2.36 9.18
CA GLY A 120 34.41 2.79 8.11
C GLY A 120 33.39 1.71 7.73
N ARG A 121 32.98 0.89 8.70
CA ARG A 121 32.04 -0.23 8.53
C ARG A 121 30.84 -0.07 9.45
N CYS A 122 29.68 -0.56 9.04
CA CYS A 122 28.52 -0.58 9.92
C CYS A 122 28.69 -1.65 11.02
N VAL A 123 27.87 -1.55 12.07
CA VAL A 123 27.98 -2.40 13.26
C VAL A 123 27.84 -3.87 12.90
N ASP A 124 26.95 -4.20 11.97
CA ASP A 124 26.66 -5.58 11.54
C ASP A 124 27.79 -6.20 10.72
N GLU A 125 28.61 -5.36 10.08
CA GLU A 125 29.79 -5.83 9.36
C GLU A 125 30.93 -6.18 10.33
N VAL A 126 30.86 -5.81 11.61
CA VAL A 126 31.95 -6.00 12.57
C VAL A 126 31.62 -7.12 13.55
N LYS A 127 32.44 -8.17 13.54
CA LYS A 127 32.43 -9.24 14.54
C LYS A 127 33.58 -9.09 15.50
N LEU A 128 33.29 -9.02 16.79
CA LEU A 128 34.29 -9.01 17.85
C LEU A 128 34.46 -10.44 18.39
N ILE A 129 35.69 -10.93 18.40
CA ILE A 129 36.03 -12.29 18.83
C ILE A 129 37.04 -12.21 19.97
N ALA A 130 36.72 -12.88 21.07
CA ALA A 130 37.65 -13.14 22.17
C ALA A 130 37.38 -14.54 22.72
N PHE A 131 38.36 -15.14 23.38
CA PHE A 131 38.21 -16.49 23.95
C PHE A 131 37.72 -17.55 22.94
N GLN A 132 38.14 -17.43 21.67
CA GLN A 132 37.73 -18.30 20.56
C GLN A 132 36.21 -18.33 20.28
N ARG A 133 35.47 -17.32 20.75
CA ARG A 133 34.03 -17.15 20.46
C ARG A 133 33.72 -15.72 20.03
N GLN A 134 32.61 -15.56 19.32
CA GLN A 134 32.07 -14.23 19.07
C GLN A 134 31.52 -13.67 20.39
N LEU A 135 31.81 -12.40 20.65
CA LEU A 135 31.25 -11.67 21.77
C LEU A 135 29.79 -11.30 21.47
N GLU A 136 28.94 -11.49 22.47
CA GLU A 136 27.52 -11.17 22.43
C GLU A 136 27.30 -9.71 22.85
N ASP A 137 26.34 -9.05 22.21
CA ASP A 137 26.14 -7.60 22.38
C ASP A 137 25.73 -7.19 23.81
N GLY A 138 25.16 -8.12 24.58
CA GLY A 138 24.78 -7.92 25.98
C GLY A 138 25.93 -8.05 26.99
N GLU A 139 27.10 -8.52 26.58
CA GLU A 139 28.27 -8.58 27.46
C GLU A 139 28.83 -7.18 27.72
N THR A 140 29.44 -6.97 28.89
CA THR A 140 30.13 -5.71 29.22
C THR A 140 31.63 -5.86 29.06
N CYS A 141 32.31 -4.82 28.61
CA CYS A 141 33.78 -4.83 28.49
C CYS A 141 34.43 -5.17 29.84
N GLN A 142 33.88 -4.66 30.94
CA GLN A 142 34.32 -4.97 32.30
C GLN A 142 34.20 -6.47 32.65
N SER A 143 33.08 -7.11 32.32
CA SER A 143 32.91 -8.57 32.55
C SER A 143 33.87 -9.43 31.75
N LEU A 144 34.35 -8.95 30.59
CA LEU A 144 35.29 -9.67 29.74
C LEU A 144 36.73 -9.61 30.27
N VAL A 145 37.08 -8.54 30.98
CA VAL A 145 38.42 -8.33 31.55
C VAL A 145 38.54 -8.95 32.96
N ALA A 146 37.43 -9.07 33.69
CA ALA A 146 37.39 -9.62 35.06
C ALA A 146 37.82 -11.10 35.18
N SER A 147 37.99 -11.83 34.08
CA SER A 147 38.53 -13.18 34.06
C SER A 147 40.06 -13.17 34.00
N GLU A 148 40.78 -13.18 35.14
CA GLU A 148 42.22 -13.49 35.35
C GLU A 148 43.26 -13.16 34.24
N VAL A 149 43.05 -12.15 33.39
CA VAL A 149 43.92 -11.83 32.25
C VAL A 149 44.33 -10.36 32.31
N ASP A 150 45.63 -10.09 32.38
CA ASP A 150 46.21 -8.74 32.52
C ASP A 150 45.83 -7.78 31.37
N CYS A 151 45.55 -8.31 30.17
CA CYS A 151 45.19 -7.56 28.97
C CYS A 151 44.39 -8.46 28.01
N LEU A 152 43.10 -8.16 27.79
CA LEU A 152 42.27 -8.90 26.83
C LEU A 152 42.49 -8.38 25.40
N GLU A 153 42.94 -9.26 24.50
CA GLU A 153 43.03 -8.96 23.07
C GLU A 153 41.76 -9.46 22.36
N VAL A 154 40.96 -8.53 21.86
CA VAL A 154 39.75 -8.76 21.08
C VAL A 154 40.09 -8.60 19.60
N THR A 155 39.73 -9.59 18.79
CA THR A 155 39.91 -9.52 17.34
C THR A 155 38.64 -9.04 16.67
N ALA A 156 38.70 -7.92 15.96
CA ALA A 156 37.67 -7.43 15.07
C ALA A 156 37.85 -8.04 13.67
N ILE A 157 36.79 -8.70 13.19
CA ILE A 157 36.67 -9.22 11.84
C ILE A 157 35.58 -8.43 11.12
N THR A 158 35.91 -7.90 9.94
CA THR A 158 34.93 -7.26 9.06
C THR A 158 34.38 -8.29 8.08
N GLN A 159 33.05 -8.44 8.03
CA GLN A 159 32.33 -9.24 7.04
C GLN A 159 31.35 -8.33 6.31
N GLU A 160 31.48 -8.18 5.00
CA GLU A 160 30.53 -7.40 4.21
C GLU A 160 29.16 -8.07 4.25
N ILE A 161 28.10 -7.25 4.36
CA ILE A 161 26.74 -7.71 4.15
C ILE A 161 26.64 -8.15 2.68
N PRO A 162 26.17 -9.39 2.40
CA PRO A 162 26.04 -9.84 1.02
C PRO A 162 25.24 -8.84 0.19
N GLN A 163 25.74 -8.54 -1.00
CA GLN A 163 25.04 -7.70 -1.97
C GLN A 163 24.39 -8.57 -3.04
N LEU A 164 23.37 -8.02 -3.70
CA LEU A 164 22.72 -8.69 -4.81
C LEU A 164 23.70 -8.89 -5.97
N ASP A 165 23.77 -10.11 -6.47
CA ASP A 165 24.42 -10.41 -7.74
C ASP A 165 23.45 -10.07 -8.88
N ASN A 166 23.79 -9.07 -9.69
CA ASN A 166 22.98 -8.62 -10.83
C ASN A 166 22.80 -9.71 -11.91
N SER A 167 23.60 -10.79 -11.88
CA SER A 167 23.46 -11.92 -12.80
C SER A 167 22.41 -12.94 -12.38
N ILE A 168 21.96 -12.90 -11.13
CA ILE A 168 21.00 -13.85 -10.56
C ILE A 168 19.65 -13.15 -10.34
N PRO A 169 18.51 -13.78 -10.67
CA PRO A 169 17.20 -13.20 -10.38
C PRO A 169 17.03 -12.85 -8.90
N VAL A 170 16.49 -11.66 -8.60
CA VAL A 170 16.29 -11.19 -7.21
C VAL A 170 15.48 -12.18 -6.37
N LEU A 171 14.52 -12.88 -6.99
CA LEU A 171 13.67 -13.86 -6.32
C LEU A 171 14.44 -15.10 -5.82
N GLU A 172 15.63 -15.37 -6.35
CA GLU A 172 16.53 -16.43 -5.90
C GLU A 172 17.50 -15.94 -4.81
N GLN A 173 17.51 -14.64 -4.52
CA GLN A 173 18.41 -13.98 -3.57
C GLN A 173 17.66 -13.32 -2.40
N LEU A 174 16.48 -13.83 -2.03
CA LEU A 174 15.66 -13.25 -0.96
C LEU A 174 16.38 -13.22 0.40
N ASP A 175 17.22 -14.22 0.71
CA ASP A 175 18.00 -14.24 1.94
C ASP A 175 19.03 -13.10 2.02
N VAL A 176 19.53 -12.63 0.87
CA VAL A 176 20.41 -11.46 0.77
C VAL A 176 19.62 -10.20 1.14
N LEU A 177 18.42 -10.02 0.55
CA LEU A 177 17.53 -8.92 0.90
C LEU A 177 17.17 -8.92 2.38
N LYS A 178 16.92 -10.09 2.97
CA LYS A 178 16.66 -10.25 4.41
C LYS A 178 17.84 -9.75 5.24
N GLN A 179 19.07 -10.11 4.89
CA GLN A 179 20.25 -9.64 5.61
C GLN A 179 20.42 -8.12 5.48
N MET A 180 20.22 -7.58 4.28
CA MET A 180 20.31 -6.14 4.02
C MET A 180 19.27 -5.33 4.81
N ILE A 181 18.00 -5.74 4.84
CA ILE A 181 16.92 -5.02 5.57
C ILE A 181 17.05 -5.13 7.10
N MET A 182 17.66 -6.22 7.57
CA MET A 182 17.93 -6.42 9.01
C MET A 182 19.17 -5.68 9.49
N SER A 183 20.00 -5.17 8.58
CA SER A 183 21.18 -4.38 8.96
C SER A 183 20.80 -3.04 9.61
N SER A 184 21.79 -2.41 10.23
CA SER A 184 21.76 -1.05 10.78
C SER A 184 22.14 0.02 9.75
N SER A 185 22.61 -0.39 8.56
CA SER A 185 22.97 0.54 7.48
C SER A 185 21.72 1.03 6.76
N LEU A 186 21.52 2.35 6.76
CA LEU A 186 20.41 2.99 6.05
C LEU A 186 20.43 2.68 4.55
N GLU A 187 21.62 2.64 3.94
CA GLU A 187 21.79 2.36 2.51
C GLU A 187 21.28 0.94 2.17
N TYR A 188 21.72 -0.07 2.92
CA TYR A 188 21.26 -1.45 2.72
C TYR A 188 19.76 -1.62 3.03
N GLN A 189 19.24 -0.91 4.02
CA GLN A 189 17.81 -0.92 4.32
C GLN A 189 16.98 -0.35 3.16
N ILE A 190 17.37 0.81 2.62
CA ILE A 190 16.68 1.44 1.48
C ILE A 190 16.77 0.56 0.24
N ASP A 191 17.96 0.05 -0.08
CA ASP A 191 18.16 -0.79 -1.25
C ASP A 191 17.34 -2.08 -1.16
N SER A 192 17.34 -2.73 0.01
CA SER A 192 16.54 -3.93 0.21
C SER A 192 15.04 -3.66 0.13
N ALA A 193 14.56 -2.61 0.81
CA ALA A 193 13.15 -2.20 0.75
C ALA A 193 12.72 -1.92 -0.69
N THR A 194 13.57 -1.23 -1.47
CA THR A 194 13.32 -0.93 -2.89
C THR A 194 13.18 -2.21 -3.72
N HIS A 195 14.06 -3.19 -3.52
CA HIS A 195 13.98 -4.46 -4.24
C HIS A 195 12.77 -5.28 -3.82
N LEU A 196 12.46 -5.36 -2.52
CA LEU A 196 11.26 -6.01 -1.99
C LEU A 196 9.99 -5.39 -2.59
N ARG A 197 9.87 -4.06 -2.59
CA ARG A 197 8.76 -3.37 -3.24
C ARG A 197 8.67 -3.72 -4.72
N LYS A 198 9.77 -3.68 -5.47
CA LYS A 198 9.78 -3.94 -6.92
C LYS A 198 9.29 -5.35 -7.24
N ILE A 199 9.77 -6.38 -6.53
CA ILE A 199 9.31 -7.76 -6.77
C ILE A 199 7.83 -7.96 -6.41
N LEU A 200 7.32 -7.18 -5.45
CA LEU A 200 5.90 -7.21 -5.06
C LEU A 200 4.99 -6.39 -6.00
N SER A 201 5.54 -5.48 -6.81
CA SER A 201 4.78 -4.60 -7.71
C SER A 201 4.46 -5.23 -9.07
N VAL A 202 4.68 -6.54 -9.24
CA VAL A 202 4.45 -7.24 -10.51
C VAL A 202 2.95 -7.49 -10.69
N GLU A 203 2.40 -7.17 -11.86
CA GLU A 203 0.95 -7.23 -12.14
C GLU A 203 0.34 -8.64 -11.98
N ALA A 204 1.10 -9.68 -12.32
CA ALA A 204 0.63 -11.06 -12.29
C ALA A 204 1.41 -11.89 -11.27
N ASN A 205 0.69 -12.44 -10.28
CA ASN A 205 1.21 -13.36 -9.26
C ASN A 205 2.47 -12.84 -8.53
N PRO A 206 2.41 -11.67 -7.87
CA PRO A 206 3.52 -11.20 -7.05
C PRO A 206 3.85 -12.23 -5.95
N PRO A 207 5.13 -12.42 -5.59
CA PRO A 207 5.59 -13.45 -4.66
C PRO A 207 5.33 -13.08 -3.19
N ILE A 208 4.13 -12.58 -2.87
CA ILE A 208 3.75 -12.06 -1.54
C ILE A 208 4.01 -13.10 -0.44
N GLN A 209 3.59 -14.34 -0.68
CA GLN A 209 3.76 -15.42 0.31
C GLN A 209 5.23 -15.70 0.62
N ARG A 210 6.12 -15.68 -0.39
CA ARG A 210 7.57 -15.90 -0.18
C ARG A 210 8.20 -14.75 0.63
N VAL A 211 7.73 -13.51 0.43
CA VAL A 211 8.20 -12.36 1.21
C VAL A 211 7.70 -12.43 2.66
N LEU A 212 6.46 -12.88 2.89
CA LEU A 212 5.96 -13.13 4.25
C LEU A 212 6.76 -14.23 4.97
N GLU A 213 7.01 -15.36 4.30
CA GLU A 213 7.81 -16.48 4.82
C GLU A 213 9.26 -16.11 5.11
N LEU A 214 9.80 -15.10 4.42
CA LEU A 214 11.12 -14.54 4.70
C LEU A 214 11.19 -13.90 6.10
N GLY A 215 10.05 -13.50 6.67
CA GLY A 215 9.94 -12.90 8.00
C GLY A 215 10.38 -11.43 8.06
N VAL A 216 10.31 -10.70 6.94
CA VAL A 216 10.74 -9.29 6.87
C VAL A 216 9.62 -8.29 7.18
N ALA A 217 8.36 -8.71 7.21
CA ALA A 217 7.22 -7.82 7.45
C ALA A 217 7.30 -7.02 8.78
N PRO A 218 7.68 -7.61 9.93
CA PRO A 218 7.86 -6.83 11.16
C PRO A 218 8.93 -5.74 11.01
N ARG A 219 10.04 -6.05 10.32
CA ARG A 219 11.12 -5.10 10.07
C ARG A 219 10.68 -3.97 9.13
N LEU A 220 9.88 -4.28 8.10
CA LEU A 220 9.31 -3.25 7.21
C LEU A 220 8.41 -2.28 8.00
N LEU A 221 7.58 -2.78 8.92
CA LEU A 221 6.72 -1.94 9.78
C LEU A 221 7.51 -1.14 10.82
N GLU A 222 8.62 -1.68 11.33
CA GLU A 222 9.50 -0.96 12.23
C GLU A 222 10.18 0.21 11.48
N LEU A 223 10.77 -0.07 10.31
CA LEU A 223 11.49 0.93 9.52
C LEU A 223 10.55 2.00 8.93
N SER A 224 9.29 1.68 8.63
CA SER A 224 8.30 2.65 8.18
C SER A 224 7.98 3.74 9.22
N GLN A 225 8.29 3.50 10.49
CA GLN A 225 8.11 4.47 11.56
C GLN A 225 9.26 5.48 11.69
N GLN A 226 10.33 5.36 10.90
CA GLN A 226 11.47 6.27 10.93
C GLN A 226 11.15 7.61 10.25
N MET A 227 10.48 8.52 10.98
CA MET A 227 10.01 9.82 10.47
C MET A 227 11.12 10.75 9.95
N SER A 228 12.37 10.54 10.37
CA SER A 228 13.52 11.30 9.88
C SER A 228 13.94 10.92 8.46
N THR A 229 13.41 9.83 7.90
CA THR A 229 13.92 9.23 6.67
C THR A 229 12.80 8.91 5.67
N PRO A 230 12.20 9.92 5.01
CA PRO A 230 11.02 9.73 4.16
C PRO A 230 11.19 8.72 3.01
N GLN A 231 12.40 8.62 2.44
CA GLN A 231 12.70 7.66 1.38
C GLN A 231 12.56 6.21 1.87
N LEU A 232 13.05 5.91 3.06
CA LEU A 232 12.90 4.58 3.66
C LEU A 232 11.45 4.29 4.01
N GLN A 233 10.74 5.28 4.58
CA GLN A 233 9.30 5.13 4.86
C GLN A 233 8.51 4.80 3.59
N PHE A 234 8.80 5.50 2.50
CA PHE A 234 8.13 5.32 1.23
C PHE A 234 8.33 3.90 0.67
N GLU A 235 9.57 3.42 0.59
CA GLU A 235 9.87 2.09 0.04
C GLU A 235 9.32 0.97 0.93
N THR A 236 9.42 1.09 2.25
CA THR A 236 8.87 0.10 3.19
C THR A 236 7.35 0.07 3.19
N LEU A 237 6.69 1.24 3.19
CA LEU A 237 5.23 1.31 3.12
C LEU A 237 4.68 0.80 1.80
N TRP A 238 5.36 1.04 0.69
CA TRP A 238 4.91 0.51 -0.59
C TRP A 238 5.07 -1.02 -0.65
N ALA A 239 6.13 -1.58 -0.05
CA ALA A 239 6.21 -3.03 0.13
C ALA A 239 5.04 -3.56 0.98
N ILE A 240 4.71 -2.91 2.10
CA ILE A 240 3.57 -3.27 2.95
C ILE A 240 2.24 -3.17 2.19
N LEU A 241 2.02 -2.08 1.45
CA LEU A 241 0.85 -1.84 0.60
C LEU A 241 0.63 -3.03 -0.35
N ASN A 242 1.67 -3.46 -1.06
CA ASN A 242 1.57 -4.57 -2.00
C ASN A 242 1.31 -5.92 -1.32
N ILE A 243 1.68 -6.08 -0.04
CA ILE A 243 1.34 -7.28 0.74
C ILE A 243 -0.15 -7.25 1.11
N VAL A 244 -0.66 -6.11 1.61
CA VAL A 244 -2.08 -5.99 2.02
C VAL A 244 -3.05 -5.88 0.84
N SER A 245 -2.57 -5.67 -0.39
CA SER A 245 -3.37 -5.83 -1.61
C SER A 245 -3.51 -7.28 -2.07
N GLY A 246 -2.94 -8.23 -1.31
CA GLY A 246 -2.98 -9.66 -1.59
C GLY A 246 -4.33 -10.32 -1.25
N ASN A 247 -4.26 -11.58 -0.82
CA ASN A 247 -5.45 -12.29 -0.30
C ASN A 247 -5.65 -12.04 1.21
N ALA A 248 -6.83 -12.42 1.73
CA ALA A 248 -7.20 -12.21 3.13
C ALA A 248 -6.17 -12.74 4.16
N HIS A 249 -5.48 -13.86 3.88
CA HIS A 249 -4.45 -14.37 4.80
C HIS A 249 -3.19 -13.49 4.79
N GLN A 250 -2.84 -12.91 3.64
CA GLN A 250 -1.70 -12.00 3.50
C GLN A 250 -1.99 -10.65 4.17
N THR A 251 -3.21 -10.13 4.00
CA THR A 251 -3.70 -8.95 4.72
C THR A 251 -3.69 -9.18 6.22
N GLN A 252 -4.26 -10.31 6.68
CA GLN A 252 -4.29 -10.67 8.10
C GLN A 252 -2.90 -10.75 8.71
N ALA A 253 -1.92 -11.32 8.01
CA ALA A 253 -0.54 -11.42 8.49
C ALA A 253 0.11 -10.05 8.78
N ILE A 254 -0.30 -8.99 8.09
CA ILE A 254 0.15 -7.62 8.37
C ILE A 254 -0.68 -6.98 9.50
N VAL A 255 -1.99 -7.24 9.53
CA VAL A 255 -2.88 -6.76 10.60
C VAL A 255 -2.46 -7.32 11.98
N ASP A 256 -2.04 -8.59 12.04
CA ASP A 256 -1.54 -9.25 13.25
C ASP A 256 -0.25 -8.62 13.82
N LEU A 257 0.41 -7.76 13.05
CA LEU A 257 1.61 -7.00 13.45
C LEU A 257 1.27 -5.57 13.91
N ASP A 258 0.02 -5.31 14.32
CA ASP A 258 -0.49 -4.00 14.73
C ASP A 258 -0.27 -2.90 13.66
N ALA A 259 -0.39 -3.27 12.38
CA ALA A 259 -0.12 -2.35 11.28
C ALA A 259 -1.11 -1.16 11.23
N VAL A 260 -2.37 -1.33 11.63
CA VAL A 260 -3.39 -0.28 11.53
C VAL A 260 -3.03 0.97 12.37
N PRO A 261 -2.73 0.87 13.68
CA PRO A 261 -2.21 2.00 14.46
C PRO A 261 -0.96 2.65 13.86
N ILE A 262 -0.02 1.84 13.34
CA ILE A 262 1.23 2.32 12.75
C ILE A 262 0.96 3.16 11.50
N LEU A 263 0.14 2.64 10.57
CA LEU A 263 -0.23 3.33 9.33
C LEU A 263 -0.97 4.65 9.63
N LEU A 264 -1.86 4.65 10.63
CA LEU A 264 -2.59 5.85 11.03
C LEU A 264 -1.69 6.91 11.68
N LYS A 265 -0.70 6.49 12.46
CA LYS A 265 0.33 7.39 12.99
C LYS A 265 1.12 8.03 11.85
N ILE A 266 1.59 7.23 10.89
CA ILE A 266 2.35 7.73 9.73
C ILE A 266 1.51 8.70 8.90
N LEU A 267 0.24 8.38 8.66
CA LEU A 267 -0.68 9.26 7.92
C LEU A 267 -0.81 10.65 8.56
N LYS A 268 -0.87 10.72 9.89
CA LYS A 268 -1.02 11.97 10.65
C LYS A 268 0.27 12.76 10.80
N GLU A 269 1.40 12.08 11.00
CA GLU A 269 2.65 12.70 11.45
C GLU A 269 3.68 12.90 10.31
N SER A 270 3.58 12.17 9.20
CA SER A 270 4.57 12.29 8.13
C SER A 270 4.52 13.66 7.45
N ALA A 271 5.70 14.27 7.25
CA ALA A 271 5.84 15.50 6.49
C ALA A 271 5.84 15.29 4.96
N SER A 272 5.87 14.03 4.50
CA SER A 272 5.91 13.68 3.08
C SER A 272 4.52 13.28 2.60
N GLU A 273 3.94 14.08 1.70
CA GLU A 273 2.65 13.76 1.07
C GLU A 273 2.69 12.41 0.34
N ASP A 274 3.84 12.01 -0.25
CA ASP A 274 3.95 10.71 -0.93
C ASP A 274 3.90 9.53 0.06
N VAL A 275 4.40 9.73 1.28
CA VAL A 275 4.32 8.74 2.36
C VAL A 275 2.90 8.66 2.92
N GLN A 276 2.23 9.81 3.08
CA GLN A 276 0.81 9.88 3.47
C GLN A 276 -0.08 9.19 2.42
N ASP A 277 0.16 9.42 1.13
CA ASP A 277 -0.56 8.79 0.01
C ASP A 277 -0.44 7.25 0.05
N GLN A 278 0.74 6.71 0.36
CA GLN A 278 0.95 5.27 0.53
C GLN A 278 0.25 4.72 1.78
N ALA A 279 0.32 5.45 2.90
CA ALA A 279 -0.29 5.04 4.15
C ALA A 279 -1.82 4.96 4.04
N VAL A 280 -2.47 5.98 3.46
CA VAL A 280 -3.92 5.97 3.27
C VAL A 280 -4.34 4.85 2.31
N TRP A 281 -3.56 4.58 1.26
CA TRP A 281 -3.84 3.49 0.34
C TRP A 281 -3.73 2.11 1.01
N ALA A 282 -2.73 1.91 1.89
CA ALA A 282 -2.58 0.67 2.65
C ALA A 282 -3.76 0.47 3.61
N ILE A 283 -4.20 1.53 4.30
CA ILE A 283 -5.41 1.51 5.14
C ILE A 283 -6.65 1.14 4.31
N GLY A 284 -6.79 1.71 3.11
CA GLY A 284 -7.87 1.41 2.20
C GLY A 284 -7.91 -0.06 1.76
N ASN A 285 -6.76 -0.68 1.49
CA ASN A 285 -6.69 -2.11 1.16
C ASN A 285 -7.08 -2.98 2.36
N ILE A 286 -6.56 -2.68 3.55
CA ILE A 286 -6.93 -3.40 4.78
C ILE A 286 -8.44 -3.30 5.02
N ALA A 287 -9.02 -2.09 4.93
CA ALA A 287 -10.45 -1.89 5.12
C ALA A 287 -11.31 -2.55 4.01
N GLY A 288 -10.78 -2.64 2.79
CA GLY A 288 -11.46 -3.25 1.66
C GLY A 288 -11.45 -4.78 1.65
N ASP A 289 -10.56 -5.42 2.42
CA ASP A 289 -10.39 -6.88 2.46
C ASP A 289 -11.57 -7.59 3.13
N SER A 290 -11.96 -7.12 4.33
CA SER A 290 -13.01 -7.76 5.11
C SER A 290 -13.75 -6.79 6.04
N VAL A 291 -14.97 -7.16 6.42
CA VAL A 291 -15.78 -6.40 7.40
C VAL A 291 -15.04 -6.25 8.76
N PRO A 292 -14.43 -7.30 9.35
CA PRO A 292 -13.64 -7.14 10.57
C PRO A 292 -12.48 -6.16 10.43
N HIS A 293 -11.76 -6.15 9.31
CA HIS A 293 -10.65 -5.21 9.11
C HIS A 293 -11.12 -3.78 8.90
N ARG A 294 -12.23 -3.58 8.17
CA ARG A 294 -12.92 -2.29 8.07
C ARG A 294 -13.25 -1.73 9.45
N ASP A 295 -13.89 -2.55 10.28
CA ASP A 295 -14.32 -2.15 11.62
C ASP A 295 -13.11 -1.88 12.54
N LEU A 296 -12.02 -2.65 12.38
CA LEU A 296 -10.75 -2.39 13.06
C LEU A 296 -10.16 -1.03 12.69
N CYS A 297 -10.15 -0.68 11.40
CA CYS A 297 -9.68 0.64 10.93
C CYS A 297 -10.53 1.78 11.51
N ILE A 298 -11.86 1.63 11.52
CA ILE A 298 -12.78 2.62 12.09
C ILE A 298 -12.55 2.76 13.60
N ALA A 299 -12.47 1.64 14.33
CA ALA A 299 -12.25 1.62 15.78
C ALA A 299 -10.93 2.30 16.19
N ASN A 300 -9.90 2.21 15.35
CA ASN A 300 -8.61 2.87 15.55
C ASN A 300 -8.60 4.36 15.15
N GLN A 301 -9.75 5.01 15.03
CA GLN A 301 -9.87 6.42 14.59
C GLN A 301 -9.38 6.63 13.14
N GLY A 302 -9.61 5.63 12.28
CA GLY A 302 -9.29 5.72 10.85
C GLY A 302 -10.12 6.76 10.11
N MET A 303 -11.42 6.84 10.39
CA MET A 303 -12.31 7.80 9.73
C MET A 303 -11.84 9.25 9.90
N PRO A 304 -11.65 9.81 11.12
CA PRO A 304 -11.15 11.18 11.27
C PRO A 304 -9.80 11.42 10.59
N ALA A 305 -8.89 10.44 10.61
CA ALA A 305 -7.57 10.56 10.00
C ALA A 305 -7.65 10.70 8.46
N VAL A 306 -8.48 9.89 7.81
CA VAL A 306 -8.66 9.94 6.36
C VAL A 306 -9.45 11.18 5.93
N LEU A 307 -10.42 11.64 6.73
CA LEU A 307 -11.13 12.89 6.46
C LEU A 307 -10.20 14.11 6.51
N GLN A 308 -9.22 14.13 7.42
CA GLN A 308 -8.21 15.18 7.44
C GLN A 308 -7.42 15.23 6.12
N VAL A 309 -7.08 14.09 5.53
CA VAL A 309 -6.42 14.02 4.20
C VAL A 309 -7.33 14.62 3.13
N LEU A 310 -8.63 14.29 3.13
CA LEU A 310 -9.60 14.87 2.19
C LEU A 310 -9.80 16.38 2.35
N GLU A 311 -9.43 16.95 3.50
CA GLU A 311 -9.48 18.39 3.75
C GLU A 311 -8.22 19.12 3.32
N THR A 312 -7.05 18.52 3.54
CA THR A 312 -5.77 19.22 3.41
C THR A 312 -4.95 18.82 2.18
N CYS A 313 -5.21 17.64 1.60
CA CYS A 313 -4.41 17.11 0.50
C CYS A 313 -4.61 17.92 -0.79
N LYS A 314 -3.49 18.33 -1.39
CA LYS A 314 -3.48 19.09 -2.65
C LYS A 314 -3.25 18.21 -3.87
N LYS A 315 -2.68 17.02 -3.67
CA LYS A 315 -2.40 16.06 -4.74
C LYS A 315 -3.67 15.28 -5.09
N VAL A 316 -3.97 15.21 -6.37
CA VAL A 316 -5.13 14.44 -6.87
C VAL A 316 -4.98 12.95 -6.55
N SER A 317 -3.75 12.40 -6.57
CA SER A 317 -3.48 11.01 -6.16
C SER A 317 -3.93 10.73 -4.72
N GLY A 318 -3.52 11.58 -3.78
CA GLY A 318 -3.89 11.47 -2.37
C GLY A 318 -5.39 11.62 -2.15
N LEU A 319 -6.03 12.56 -2.86
CA LEU A 319 -7.49 12.73 -2.80
C LEU A 319 -8.24 11.49 -3.31
N ARG A 320 -7.79 10.89 -4.42
CA ARG A 320 -8.37 9.65 -4.96
C ARG A 320 -8.23 8.50 -3.97
N ASN A 321 -7.02 8.26 -3.45
CA ASN A 321 -6.77 7.18 -2.49
C ASN A 321 -7.54 7.38 -1.18
N ALA A 322 -7.64 8.61 -0.69
CA ALA A 322 -8.41 8.93 0.51
C ALA A 322 -9.92 8.74 0.29
N MET A 323 -10.47 9.19 -0.84
CA MET A 323 -11.88 9.01 -1.16
C MET A 323 -12.23 7.53 -1.36
N TRP A 324 -11.36 6.76 -2.03
CA TRP A 324 -11.48 5.32 -2.15
C TRP A 324 -11.43 4.61 -0.79
N THR A 325 -10.56 5.06 0.12
CA THR A 325 -10.50 4.53 1.48
C THR A 325 -11.78 4.82 2.26
N VAL A 326 -12.34 6.03 2.14
CA VAL A 326 -13.66 6.35 2.72
C VAL A 326 -14.73 5.43 2.15
N SER A 327 -14.75 5.15 0.84
CA SER A 327 -15.75 4.25 0.26
C SER A 327 -15.65 2.83 0.83
N ASN A 328 -14.44 2.34 1.10
CA ASN A 328 -14.23 1.05 1.78
C ASN A 328 -14.70 1.06 3.23
N PHE A 329 -14.58 2.18 3.97
CA PHE A 329 -15.16 2.29 5.32
C PHE A 329 -16.69 2.17 5.33
N PHE A 330 -17.36 2.51 4.23
CA PHE A 330 -18.81 2.42 4.11
C PHE A 330 -19.28 1.04 3.61
N ARG A 331 -18.37 0.24 3.04
CA ARG A 331 -18.69 -0.98 2.29
C ARG A 331 -18.94 -2.18 3.19
N GLY A 332 -19.84 -3.07 2.78
CA GLY A 332 -20.04 -4.39 3.39
C GLY A 332 -21.17 -4.46 4.42
N ALA A 333 -21.57 -5.68 4.76
CA ALA A 333 -22.64 -5.99 5.72
C ALA A 333 -22.11 -6.96 6.80
N PRO A 334 -22.41 -6.76 8.10
CA PRO A 334 -23.21 -5.67 8.67
C PRO A 334 -22.58 -4.28 8.47
N LYS A 335 -23.41 -3.23 8.51
CA LYS A 335 -22.94 -1.85 8.34
C LYS A 335 -22.24 -1.35 9.61
N PRO A 336 -21.27 -0.43 9.49
CA PRO A 336 -20.77 0.33 10.64
C PRO A 336 -21.87 1.16 11.29
N ASN A 337 -21.65 1.57 12.54
CA ASN A 337 -22.56 2.48 13.22
C ASN A 337 -22.66 3.80 12.45
N LEU A 338 -23.87 4.33 12.32
CA LEU A 338 -24.12 5.56 11.58
C LEU A 338 -23.28 6.73 12.12
N ASP A 339 -23.07 6.81 13.44
CA ASP A 339 -22.32 7.89 14.07
C ASP A 339 -20.83 7.89 13.70
N ASP A 340 -20.26 6.73 13.38
CA ASP A 340 -18.89 6.62 12.90
C ASP A 340 -18.76 7.09 11.44
N LEU A 341 -19.84 6.99 10.65
CA LEU A 341 -19.88 7.36 9.22
C LEU A 341 -20.30 8.80 8.99
N ARG A 342 -21.17 9.34 9.86
CA ARG A 342 -21.78 10.67 9.74
C ARG A 342 -20.76 11.81 9.51
N PRO A 343 -19.57 11.83 10.15
CA PRO A 343 -18.59 12.89 9.92
C PRO A 343 -18.08 13.01 8.48
N ALA A 344 -18.18 11.95 7.67
CA ALA A 344 -17.74 11.97 6.28
C ALA A 344 -18.74 12.67 5.34
N LEU A 345 -20.03 12.71 5.69
CA LEU A 345 -21.10 13.20 4.80
C LEU A 345 -20.94 14.66 4.33
N PRO A 346 -20.53 15.62 5.18
CA PRO A 346 -20.27 16.99 4.72
C PRO A 346 -19.13 17.06 3.69
N LEU A 347 -18.07 16.26 3.88
CA LEU A 347 -16.92 16.23 2.97
C LEU A 347 -17.26 15.53 1.65
N LEU A 348 -18.02 14.43 1.69
CA LEU A 348 -18.56 13.79 0.48
C LEU A 348 -19.40 14.80 -0.32
N THR A 349 -20.27 15.55 0.34
CA THR A 349 -21.11 16.57 -0.30
C THR A 349 -20.29 17.68 -0.93
N ARG A 350 -19.27 18.18 -0.22
CA ARG A 350 -18.35 19.20 -0.75
C ARG A 350 -17.61 18.70 -2.00
N HIS A 351 -16.98 17.53 -1.91
CA HIS A 351 -16.22 16.95 -3.02
C HIS A 351 -17.09 16.64 -4.24
N LEU A 352 -18.34 16.20 -4.04
CA LEU A 352 -19.28 16.02 -5.16
C LEU A 352 -19.61 17.34 -5.87
N ARG A 353 -19.68 18.45 -5.14
CA ARG A 353 -19.99 19.78 -5.70
C ARG A 353 -18.78 20.42 -6.39
N GLU A 354 -17.59 20.27 -5.83
CA GLU A 354 -16.39 21.02 -6.23
C GLU A 354 -15.46 20.25 -7.16
N SER A 355 -15.40 18.92 -7.06
CA SER A 355 -14.47 18.10 -7.85
C SER A 355 -14.96 17.89 -9.28
N THR A 356 -14.02 17.95 -10.23
CA THR A 356 -14.18 17.50 -11.61
C THR A 356 -13.50 16.17 -11.88
N ASP A 357 -12.81 15.61 -10.88
CA ASP A 357 -12.10 14.35 -11.01
C ASP A 357 -13.07 13.17 -10.96
N VAL A 358 -13.11 12.39 -12.04
CA VAL A 358 -14.09 11.31 -12.23
C VAL A 358 -13.92 10.20 -11.19
N GLU A 359 -12.69 9.90 -10.76
CA GLU A 359 -12.42 8.85 -9.77
C GLU A 359 -12.90 9.30 -8.38
N VAL A 360 -12.58 10.54 -7.97
CA VAL A 360 -13.10 11.12 -6.72
C VAL A 360 -14.63 11.15 -6.70
N LEU A 361 -15.27 11.58 -7.79
CA LEU A 361 -16.73 11.58 -7.88
C LEU A 361 -17.32 10.16 -7.79
N THR A 362 -16.67 9.19 -8.43
CA THR A 362 -17.13 7.80 -8.45
C THR A 362 -17.09 7.19 -7.05
N ASP A 363 -15.98 7.34 -6.31
CA ASP A 363 -15.85 6.78 -4.96
C ASP A 363 -16.69 7.53 -3.92
N ALA A 364 -16.88 8.84 -4.08
CA ALA A 364 -17.80 9.60 -3.26
C ALA A 364 -19.25 9.11 -3.44
N LEU A 365 -19.68 8.85 -4.67
CA LEU A 365 -20.99 8.28 -4.95
C LEU A 365 -21.11 6.83 -4.47
N TRP A 366 -20.06 6.01 -4.56
CA TRP A 366 -20.07 4.67 -3.98
C TRP A 366 -20.28 4.71 -2.46
N SER A 367 -19.59 5.64 -1.78
CA SER A 367 -19.79 5.89 -0.34
C SER A 367 -21.26 6.18 -0.03
N LEU A 368 -21.89 7.11 -0.76
CA LEU A 368 -23.31 7.43 -0.61
C LEU A 368 -24.23 6.23 -0.91
N SER A 369 -23.90 5.45 -1.93
CA SER A 369 -24.67 4.26 -2.29
C SER A 369 -24.62 3.21 -1.19
N TYR A 370 -23.47 3.05 -0.52
CA TYR A 370 -23.31 2.08 0.56
C TYR A 370 -24.01 2.49 1.84
N ILE A 371 -23.97 3.77 2.24
CA ILE A 371 -24.72 4.23 3.42
C ILE A 371 -26.23 4.20 3.17
N SER A 372 -26.70 4.56 1.97
CA SER A 372 -28.13 4.59 1.63
C SER A 372 -28.77 3.21 1.47
N ASP A 373 -27.99 2.15 1.22
CA ASP A 373 -28.47 0.75 1.16
C ASP A 373 -28.78 0.19 2.56
N GLY A 374 -29.64 0.85 3.33
CA GLY A 374 -29.90 0.53 4.73
C GLY A 374 -31.26 1.02 5.24
N PRO A 375 -31.52 0.92 6.55
CA PRO A 375 -32.79 1.36 7.14
C PRO A 375 -33.03 2.85 6.96
N ASN A 376 -34.30 3.31 7.06
CA ASN A 376 -34.71 4.69 6.80
C ASN A 376 -33.88 5.76 7.53
N HIS A 377 -33.34 5.50 8.73
CA HIS A 377 -32.51 6.50 9.44
C HIS A 377 -31.12 6.70 8.80
N TYR A 378 -30.58 5.72 8.07
CA TYR A 378 -29.38 5.88 7.24
C TYR A 378 -29.69 6.69 5.97
N ILE A 379 -30.82 6.38 5.32
CA ILE A 379 -31.34 7.17 4.18
C ILE A 379 -31.52 8.63 4.60
N GLN A 380 -32.15 8.88 5.75
CA GLN A 380 -32.37 10.22 6.27
C GLN A 380 -31.06 10.98 6.48
N ALA A 381 -30.01 10.33 6.99
CA ALA A 381 -28.70 10.98 7.16
C ALA A 381 -28.10 11.47 5.84
N VAL A 382 -28.30 10.74 4.73
CA VAL A 382 -27.86 11.16 3.40
C VAL A 382 -28.68 12.35 2.90
N ILE A 383 -29.99 12.36 3.15
CA ILE A 383 -30.87 13.45 2.75
C ILE A 383 -30.56 14.72 3.55
N ASP A 384 -30.36 14.59 4.87
CA ASP A 384 -29.98 15.68 5.78
C ASP A 384 -28.60 16.28 5.44
N ALA A 385 -27.76 15.55 4.72
CA ALA A 385 -26.49 16.06 4.20
C ALA A 385 -26.65 16.95 2.95
N GLU A 386 -27.88 17.17 2.47
CA GLU A 386 -28.22 18.05 1.35
C GLU A 386 -27.49 17.70 0.04
N VAL A 387 -27.23 16.40 -0.18
CA VAL A 387 -26.47 15.92 -1.34
C VAL A 387 -27.35 15.56 -2.54
N VAL A 388 -28.64 15.30 -2.31
CA VAL A 388 -29.61 14.83 -3.31
C VAL A 388 -29.63 15.66 -4.60
N PRO A 389 -29.70 17.01 -4.57
CA PRO A 389 -29.73 17.80 -5.80
C PRO A 389 -28.50 17.53 -6.69
N ARG A 390 -27.34 17.37 -6.06
CA ARG A 390 -26.08 17.13 -6.77
C ARG A 390 -26.00 15.70 -7.32
N VAL A 391 -26.46 14.70 -6.56
CA VAL A 391 -26.51 13.31 -7.06
C VAL A 391 -27.43 13.20 -8.27
N VAL A 392 -28.61 13.83 -8.23
CA VAL A 392 -29.54 13.87 -9.37
C VAL A 392 -28.91 14.54 -10.59
N GLN A 393 -28.19 15.65 -10.41
CA GLN A 393 -27.44 16.29 -11.49
C GLN A 393 -26.38 15.35 -12.11
N LEU A 394 -25.68 14.57 -11.29
CA LEU A 394 -24.63 13.64 -11.72
C LEU A 394 -25.17 12.42 -12.52
N LEU A 395 -26.48 12.16 -12.51
CA LEU A 395 -27.09 11.16 -13.41
C LEU A 395 -26.89 11.52 -14.89
N ARG A 396 -26.69 12.81 -15.21
CA ARG A 396 -26.43 13.30 -16.58
C ARG A 396 -24.94 13.45 -16.90
N HIS A 397 -24.04 12.96 -16.04
CA HIS A 397 -22.60 13.06 -16.26
C HIS A 397 -22.17 12.31 -17.54
N GLU A 398 -21.01 12.62 -18.13
CA GLU A 398 -20.57 11.94 -19.36
C GLU A 398 -20.00 10.53 -19.09
N SER A 399 -19.35 10.36 -17.94
CA SER A 399 -18.74 9.09 -17.54
C SER A 399 -19.78 8.10 -17.03
N ALA A 400 -19.83 6.93 -17.67
CA ALA A 400 -20.64 5.80 -17.20
C ALA A 400 -20.17 5.22 -15.86
N GLY A 401 -18.94 5.54 -15.43
CA GLY A 401 -18.44 5.20 -14.09
C GLY A 401 -19.18 5.96 -12.99
N VAL A 402 -19.64 7.17 -13.28
CA VAL A 402 -20.41 8.04 -12.36
C VAL A 402 -21.89 7.66 -12.34
N HIS A 403 -22.47 7.27 -13.49
CA HIS A 403 -23.89 6.91 -13.59
C HIS A 403 -24.29 5.80 -12.63
N THR A 404 -23.48 4.75 -12.54
CA THR A 404 -23.86 3.54 -11.78
C THR A 404 -24.04 3.83 -10.28
N PRO A 405 -23.05 4.41 -9.57
CA PRO A 405 -23.23 4.71 -8.15
C PRO A 405 -24.18 5.88 -7.91
N ALA A 406 -24.30 6.86 -8.82
CA ALA A 406 -25.33 7.91 -8.71
C ALA A 406 -26.74 7.32 -8.78
N LEU A 407 -27.01 6.50 -9.80
CA LEU A 407 -28.31 5.85 -9.99
C LEU A 407 -28.63 4.92 -8.82
N ARG A 408 -27.63 4.15 -8.34
CA ARG A 408 -27.81 3.31 -7.15
C ARG A 408 -28.14 4.14 -5.91
N THR A 409 -27.45 5.26 -5.71
CA THR A 409 -27.74 6.16 -4.58
C THR A 409 -29.17 6.67 -4.66
N VAL A 410 -29.62 7.22 -5.79
CA VAL A 410 -31.00 7.70 -5.95
C VAL A 410 -32.01 6.56 -5.75
N GLY A 411 -31.74 5.38 -6.32
CA GLY A 411 -32.57 4.19 -6.17
C GLY A 411 -32.71 3.74 -4.72
N ASN A 412 -31.62 3.77 -3.95
CA ASN A 412 -31.65 3.45 -2.52
C ASN A 412 -32.41 4.51 -1.71
N LEU A 413 -32.32 5.80 -2.07
CA LEU A 413 -33.04 6.84 -1.33
C LEU A 413 -34.57 6.71 -1.47
N VAL A 414 -35.06 6.21 -2.61
CA VAL A 414 -36.49 5.98 -2.86
C VAL A 414 -37.01 4.62 -2.35
N THR A 415 -36.19 3.81 -1.67
CA THR A 415 -36.68 2.63 -0.91
C THR A 415 -37.14 2.98 0.49
N GLY A 416 -36.92 4.23 0.93
CA GLY A 416 -37.38 4.76 2.20
C GLY A 416 -38.89 4.93 2.27
N ASP A 417 -39.36 5.72 3.23
CA ASP A 417 -40.78 6.08 3.30
C ASP A 417 -41.19 7.12 2.23
N ASP A 418 -42.49 7.38 2.14
CA ASP A 418 -43.06 8.28 1.14
C ASP A 418 -42.46 9.71 1.23
N LEU A 419 -42.17 10.20 2.44
CA LEU A 419 -41.58 11.52 2.65
C LEU A 419 -40.13 11.57 2.15
N GLN A 420 -39.38 10.50 2.38
CA GLN A 420 -38.00 10.35 1.87
C GLN A 420 -37.99 10.29 0.35
N THR A 421 -38.91 9.55 -0.24
CA THR A 421 -39.11 9.52 -1.70
C THR A 421 -39.45 10.91 -2.22
N ASP A 422 -40.36 11.65 -1.59
CA ASP A 422 -40.72 13.02 -1.99
C ASP A 422 -39.52 13.99 -1.98
N MET A 423 -38.65 13.88 -0.97
CA MET A 423 -37.42 14.70 -0.93
C MET A 423 -36.50 14.45 -2.13
N VAL A 424 -36.49 13.22 -2.68
CA VAL A 424 -35.80 12.91 -3.93
C VAL A 424 -36.55 13.48 -5.13
N LEU A 425 -37.87 13.28 -5.21
CA LEU A 425 -38.69 13.72 -6.35
C LEU A 425 -38.74 15.24 -6.51
N ASN A 426 -38.62 16.00 -5.42
CA ASN A 426 -38.51 17.47 -5.44
C ASN A 426 -37.29 17.99 -6.23
N ASN A 427 -36.33 17.12 -6.58
CA ASN A 427 -35.17 17.44 -7.40
C ASN A 427 -35.32 17.04 -8.88
N ASP A 428 -36.50 16.56 -9.30
CA ASP A 428 -36.82 16.14 -10.66
C ASP A 428 -35.77 15.20 -11.30
N PRO A 429 -35.64 13.94 -10.82
CA PRO A 429 -34.72 12.98 -11.42
C PRO A 429 -35.20 12.45 -12.77
N PHE A 430 -36.47 12.65 -13.12
CA PHE A 430 -37.17 11.93 -14.18
C PHE A 430 -36.53 12.09 -15.56
N GLY A 431 -36.20 13.33 -15.95
CA GLY A 431 -35.57 13.58 -17.25
C GLY A 431 -34.20 12.90 -17.40
N ALA A 432 -33.44 12.76 -16.31
CA ALA A 432 -32.16 12.05 -16.34
C ALA A 432 -32.37 10.53 -16.38
N VAL A 433 -33.30 10.01 -15.59
CA VAL A 433 -33.63 8.58 -15.57
C VAL A 433 -34.16 8.12 -16.93
N MET A 434 -35.03 8.90 -17.58
CA MET A 434 -35.54 8.60 -18.93
C MET A 434 -34.40 8.47 -19.94
N GLN A 435 -33.40 9.36 -19.90
CA GLN A 435 -32.22 9.27 -20.76
C GLN A 435 -31.40 8.00 -20.45
N LEU A 436 -31.25 7.62 -19.18
CA LEU A 436 -30.51 6.43 -18.77
C LEU A 436 -31.24 5.12 -19.13
N MET A 437 -32.57 5.12 -19.24
CA MET A 437 -33.34 3.97 -19.75
C MET A 437 -33.03 3.66 -21.22
N ALA A 438 -32.52 4.63 -21.99
CA ALA A 438 -32.03 4.42 -23.35
C ALA A 438 -30.54 4.00 -23.42
N SER A 439 -29.87 3.84 -22.28
CA SER A 439 -28.46 3.44 -22.22
C SER A 439 -28.22 2.10 -22.91
N PRO A 440 -27.10 1.90 -23.65
CA PRO A 440 -26.76 0.60 -24.22
C PRO A 440 -26.43 -0.44 -23.14
N LYS A 441 -26.10 -0.02 -21.90
CA LYS A 441 -25.75 -0.93 -20.81
C LYS A 441 -26.99 -1.49 -20.13
N MET A 442 -27.23 -2.79 -20.29
CA MET A 442 -28.35 -3.51 -19.65
C MET A 442 -28.45 -3.25 -18.14
N LYS A 443 -27.31 -3.25 -17.42
CA LYS A 443 -27.29 -2.99 -15.97
C LYS A 443 -27.87 -1.61 -15.61
N ILE A 444 -27.60 -0.57 -16.41
CA ILE A 444 -28.13 0.78 -16.14
C ILE A 444 -29.65 0.80 -16.35
N ARG A 445 -30.15 0.22 -17.45
CA ARG A 445 -31.58 0.13 -17.73
C ARG A 445 -32.32 -0.64 -16.63
N LYS A 446 -31.74 -1.76 -16.17
CA LYS A 446 -32.27 -2.54 -15.06
C LYS A 446 -32.44 -1.69 -13.79
N GLU A 447 -31.39 -0.96 -13.40
CA GLU A 447 -31.40 -0.11 -12.21
C GLU A 447 -32.40 1.05 -12.32
N CYS A 448 -32.61 1.60 -13.53
CA CYS A 448 -33.65 2.60 -13.76
C CYS A 448 -35.04 2.04 -13.51
N CYS A 449 -35.36 0.87 -14.07
CA CYS A 449 -36.64 0.22 -13.84
C CYS A 449 -36.85 -0.12 -12.35
N TRP A 450 -35.80 -0.57 -11.66
CA TRP A 450 -35.85 -0.86 -10.23
C TRP A 450 -36.10 0.40 -9.39
N LEU A 451 -35.41 1.52 -9.67
CA LEU A 451 -35.66 2.80 -9.02
C LEU A 451 -37.11 3.23 -9.22
N LEU A 452 -37.61 3.19 -10.46
CA LEU A 452 -38.96 3.63 -10.78
C LEU A 452 -40.02 2.70 -10.18
N SER A 453 -39.76 1.39 -10.04
CA SER A 453 -40.69 0.46 -9.40
C SER A 453 -40.89 0.75 -7.91
N ASN A 454 -39.85 1.22 -7.22
CA ASN A 454 -39.96 1.69 -5.83
C ASN A 454 -40.84 2.94 -5.74
N ILE A 455 -40.69 3.91 -6.66
CA ILE A 455 -41.58 5.09 -6.73
C ILE A 455 -43.03 4.65 -7.02
N CYS A 456 -43.24 3.67 -7.90
CA CYS A 456 -44.57 3.13 -8.20
C CYS A 456 -45.25 2.45 -7.00
N ALA A 457 -44.49 2.00 -6.00
CA ALA A 457 -45.04 1.40 -4.79
C ALA A 457 -45.62 2.45 -3.81
N GLY A 458 -45.24 3.72 -3.98
CA GLY A 458 -45.69 4.83 -3.15
C GLY A 458 -47.15 5.26 -3.37
N PRO A 459 -47.58 6.39 -2.80
CA PRO A 459 -48.94 6.92 -2.94
C PRO A 459 -49.25 7.39 -4.37
N LEU A 460 -50.55 7.51 -4.67
CA LEU A 460 -51.05 7.85 -6.01
C LEU A 460 -50.37 9.07 -6.64
N TYR A 461 -50.09 10.13 -5.88
CA TYR A 461 -49.48 11.35 -6.43
C TYR A 461 -48.02 11.14 -6.90
N GLN A 462 -47.28 10.18 -6.33
CA GLN A 462 -45.96 9.79 -6.82
C GLN A 462 -46.08 8.97 -8.11
N VAL A 463 -47.05 8.04 -8.16
CA VAL A 463 -47.36 7.26 -9.37
C VAL A 463 -47.85 8.17 -10.51
N GLN A 464 -48.60 9.24 -10.19
CA GLN A 464 -49.03 10.23 -11.17
C GLN A 464 -47.83 10.98 -11.78
N GLN A 465 -46.77 11.27 -11.02
CA GLN A 465 -45.56 11.83 -11.60
C GLN A 465 -44.89 10.87 -12.58
N ILE A 466 -44.86 9.56 -12.30
CA ILE A 466 -44.36 8.53 -13.21
C ILE A 466 -45.16 8.54 -14.53
N ARG A 467 -46.48 8.62 -14.43
CA ARG A 467 -47.37 8.75 -15.60
C ARG A 467 -47.08 10.03 -16.38
N ASP A 468 -47.05 11.17 -15.71
CA ASP A 468 -46.97 12.49 -16.33
C ASP A 468 -45.63 12.70 -17.07
N HIS A 469 -44.58 11.97 -16.69
CA HIS A 469 -43.29 11.92 -17.38
C HIS A 469 -43.19 10.85 -18.49
N GLY A 470 -44.27 10.12 -18.77
CA GLY A 470 -44.34 9.15 -19.88
C GLY A 470 -43.66 7.80 -19.61
N PHE A 471 -43.43 7.43 -18.35
CA PHE A 471 -42.72 6.18 -18.04
C PHE A 471 -43.57 4.92 -18.30
N PHE A 472 -44.90 5.00 -18.36
CA PHE A 472 -45.73 3.82 -18.66
C PHE A 472 -45.47 3.28 -20.07
N ASP A 473 -45.35 4.15 -21.07
CA ASP A 473 -44.94 3.76 -22.43
C ASP A 473 -43.56 3.10 -22.40
N GLN A 474 -42.64 3.71 -21.64
CA GLN A 474 -41.28 3.20 -21.52
C GLN A 474 -41.21 1.85 -20.80
N PHE A 475 -42.04 1.60 -19.78
CA PHE A 475 -42.15 0.29 -19.12
C PHE A 475 -42.70 -0.77 -20.06
N SER A 476 -43.74 -0.43 -20.83
CA SER A 476 -44.31 -1.32 -21.85
C SER A 476 -43.25 -1.75 -22.86
N ILE A 477 -42.47 -0.80 -23.40
CA ILE A 477 -41.35 -1.08 -24.32
C ILE A 477 -40.30 -1.98 -23.64
N MET A 478 -39.88 -1.65 -22.41
CA MET A 478 -38.84 -2.41 -21.70
C MET A 478 -39.29 -3.83 -21.35
N ALA A 479 -40.55 -4.01 -20.94
CA ALA A 479 -41.13 -5.31 -20.62
C ALA A 479 -41.21 -6.23 -21.85
N ARG A 480 -41.39 -5.67 -23.05
CA ARG A 480 -41.51 -6.43 -24.30
C ARG A 480 -40.18 -6.70 -24.99
N ASP A 481 -39.31 -5.69 -25.05
CA ASP A 481 -38.18 -5.69 -25.98
C ASP A 481 -36.81 -5.86 -25.32
N ALA A 482 -36.68 -5.56 -24.01
CA ALA A 482 -35.38 -5.61 -23.33
C ALA A 482 -34.92 -7.04 -23.00
N GLU A 483 -33.77 -7.20 -22.35
CA GLU A 483 -33.30 -8.49 -21.83
C GLU A 483 -34.10 -8.90 -20.59
N LEU A 484 -34.19 -10.21 -20.33
CA LEU A 484 -35.03 -10.80 -19.28
C LEU A 484 -34.91 -10.10 -17.91
N SER A 485 -33.69 -9.73 -17.50
CA SER A 485 -33.45 -9.04 -16.23
C SER A 485 -34.05 -7.63 -16.18
N VAL A 486 -34.11 -6.92 -17.31
CA VAL A 486 -34.72 -5.59 -17.41
C VAL A 486 -36.23 -5.72 -17.52
N ARG A 487 -36.72 -6.71 -18.30
CA ARG A 487 -38.16 -7.02 -18.42
C ARG A 487 -38.78 -7.27 -17.05
N LYS A 488 -38.08 -8.01 -16.19
CA LYS A 488 -38.52 -8.31 -14.82
C LYS A 488 -38.74 -7.05 -13.99
N GLU A 489 -37.78 -6.13 -13.97
CA GLU A 489 -37.92 -4.87 -13.22
C GLU A 489 -38.99 -3.96 -13.82
N ALA A 490 -39.14 -3.93 -15.15
CA ALA A 490 -40.22 -3.20 -15.81
C ALA A 490 -41.60 -3.79 -15.45
N ALA A 491 -41.74 -5.11 -15.41
CA ALA A 491 -42.95 -5.79 -14.96
C ALA A 491 -43.27 -5.51 -13.48
N PHE A 492 -42.25 -5.44 -12.62
CA PHE A 492 -42.42 -4.98 -11.23
C PHE A 492 -42.95 -3.55 -11.18
N ALA A 493 -42.40 -2.62 -11.97
CA ALA A 493 -42.89 -1.24 -12.01
C ALA A 493 -44.36 -1.14 -12.48
N ILE A 494 -44.73 -1.92 -13.50
CA ILE A 494 -46.12 -2.01 -14.00
C ILE A 494 -47.06 -2.59 -12.92
N ALA A 495 -46.65 -3.68 -12.27
CA ALA A 495 -47.44 -4.32 -11.22
C ALA A 495 -47.67 -3.37 -10.04
N ASN A 496 -46.62 -2.70 -9.55
CA ASN A 496 -46.74 -1.73 -8.45
C ASN A 496 -47.64 -0.55 -8.83
N ALA A 497 -47.47 0.03 -10.03
CA ALA A 497 -48.30 1.13 -10.49
C ALA A 497 -49.78 0.74 -10.57
N SER A 498 -50.07 -0.51 -10.98
CA SER A 498 -51.44 -1.00 -11.13
C SER A 498 -52.21 -1.12 -9.82
N GLU A 499 -51.55 -1.08 -8.66
CA GLU A 499 -52.25 -1.05 -7.38
C GLU A 499 -53.13 0.19 -7.20
N LYS A 500 -52.86 1.27 -7.96
CA LYS A 500 -53.66 2.50 -7.93
C LYS A 500 -54.68 2.45 -9.08
N THR A 501 -55.97 2.35 -8.74
CA THR A 501 -57.02 2.13 -9.76
C THR A 501 -57.17 3.32 -10.70
N GLU A 502 -56.78 4.52 -10.26
CA GLU A 502 -56.84 5.77 -11.02
C GLU A 502 -55.90 5.81 -12.23
N VAL A 503 -54.82 5.02 -12.24
CA VAL A 503 -53.84 4.98 -13.35
C VAL A 503 -54.00 3.77 -14.28
N ILE A 504 -54.98 2.90 -14.01
CA ILE A 504 -55.22 1.68 -14.78
C ILE A 504 -55.52 1.99 -16.26
N ASN A 505 -56.31 3.03 -16.53
CA ASN A 505 -56.61 3.45 -17.91
C ASN A 505 -55.35 3.90 -18.65
N ASP A 506 -54.47 4.63 -17.96
CA ASP A 506 -53.22 5.12 -18.53
C ASP A 506 -52.25 3.97 -18.83
N LEU A 507 -52.15 2.97 -17.93
CA LEU A 507 -51.37 1.75 -18.16
C LEU A 507 -51.88 0.93 -19.36
N MET A 508 -53.20 0.84 -19.54
CA MET A 508 -53.79 0.17 -20.70
C MET A 508 -53.50 0.92 -22.00
N LYS A 509 -53.66 2.25 -22.00
CA LYS A 509 -53.36 3.11 -23.16
C LYS A 509 -51.89 3.03 -23.56
N ALA A 510 -50.98 2.86 -22.60
CA ALA A 510 -49.55 2.63 -22.84
C ALA A 510 -49.20 1.21 -23.35
N GLY A 511 -50.19 0.32 -23.48
CA GLY A 511 -49.97 -1.05 -23.96
C GLY A 511 -49.36 -2.01 -22.94
N CYS A 512 -49.39 -1.67 -21.63
CA CYS A 512 -48.84 -2.51 -20.59
C CYS A 512 -49.53 -3.89 -20.50
N MET A 513 -50.83 -3.98 -20.83
CA MET A 513 -51.54 -5.27 -20.86
C MET A 513 -50.93 -6.24 -21.87
N THR A 514 -50.63 -5.79 -23.08
CA THR A 514 -49.96 -6.60 -24.10
C THR A 514 -48.59 -7.04 -23.61
N ALA A 515 -47.83 -6.13 -23.00
CA ALA A 515 -46.52 -6.43 -22.44
C ALA A 515 -46.58 -7.51 -21.35
N MET A 516 -47.48 -7.37 -20.37
CA MET A 516 -47.63 -8.34 -19.28
C MET A 516 -48.17 -9.68 -19.77
N HIS A 517 -49.05 -9.70 -20.78
CA HIS A 517 -49.52 -10.93 -21.40
C HIS A 517 -48.36 -11.71 -22.08
N GLU A 518 -47.51 -11.04 -22.85
CA GLU A 518 -46.33 -11.67 -23.47
C GLU A 518 -45.36 -12.25 -22.42
N LEU A 519 -45.31 -11.66 -21.20
CA LEU A 519 -44.49 -12.17 -20.10
C LEU A 519 -45.09 -13.37 -19.36
N MET A 520 -46.39 -13.64 -19.52
CA MET A 520 -47.06 -14.77 -18.86
C MET A 520 -46.54 -16.12 -19.36
N ASP A 521 -46.13 -16.19 -20.63
CA ASP A 521 -45.53 -17.37 -21.25
C ASP A 521 -44.09 -17.64 -20.76
N SER A 522 -43.54 -16.78 -19.90
CA SER A 522 -42.20 -16.99 -19.31
C SER A 522 -42.17 -18.20 -18.38
N HIS A 523 -41.01 -18.85 -18.28
CA HIS A 523 -40.79 -19.95 -17.33
C HIS A 523 -40.40 -19.48 -15.92
N ASP A 524 -40.34 -18.17 -15.66
CA ASP A 524 -40.04 -17.60 -14.34
C ASP A 524 -41.35 -17.40 -13.56
N HIS A 525 -41.60 -18.27 -12.57
CA HIS A 525 -42.81 -18.19 -11.74
C HIS A 525 -42.99 -16.81 -11.06
N LYS A 526 -41.90 -16.14 -10.67
CA LYS A 526 -42.02 -14.79 -10.08
C LYS A 526 -42.53 -13.77 -11.09
N MET A 527 -42.15 -13.94 -12.36
CA MET A 527 -42.65 -13.08 -13.44
C MET A 527 -44.12 -13.36 -13.73
N GLN A 528 -44.53 -14.63 -13.72
CA GLN A 528 -45.93 -15.02 -13.84
C GLN A 528 -46.78 -14.44 -12.69
N ASP A 529 -46.30 -14.50 -11.45
CA ASP A 529 -46.98 -13.92 -10.29
C ASP A 529 -47.22 -12.40 -10.44
N LEU A 530 -46.24 -11.68 -10.98
CA LEU A 530 -46.39 -10.24 -11.28
C LEU A 530 -47.45 -9.98 -12.36
N CYS A 531 -47.50 -10.81 -13.40
CA CYS A 531 -48.53 -10.72 -14.44
C CYS A 531 -49.92 -10.98 -13.87
N LEU A 532 -50.07 -11.98 -13.01
CA LEU A 532 -51.34 -12.29 -12.35
C LEU A 532 -51.77 -11.16 -11.39
N THR A 533 -50.83 -10.59 -10.65
CA THR A 533 -51.07 -9.42 -9.77
C THR A 533 -51.58 -8.24 -10.58
N PHE A 534 -50.90 -7.91 -11.69
CA PHE A 534 -51.32 -6.86 -12.60
C PHE A 534 -52.73 -7.10 -13.16
N ILE A 535 -53.05 -8.31 -13.62
CA ILE A 535 -54.38 -8.65 -14.15
C ILE A 535 -55.46 -8.54 -13.06
N SER A 536 -55.16 -8.99 -11.85
CA SER A 536 -56.09 -8.85 -10.72
C SER A 536 -56.40 -7.39 -10.41
N ASN A 537 -55.37 -6.55 -10.37
CA ASN A 537 -55.50 -5.11 -10.16
C ASN A 537 -56.25 -4.42 -11.30
N LEU A 538 -55.96 -4.81 -12.54
CA LEU A 538 -56.63 -4.33 -13.74
C LEU A 538 -58.14 -4.58 -13.66
N ARG A 539 -58.53 -5.82 -13.36
CA ARG A 539 -59.95 -6.18 -13.20
C ARG A 539 -60.63 -5.32 -12.14
N LYS A 540 -59.99 -5.16 -10.97
CA LYS A 540 -60.53 -4.31 -9.89
C LYS A 540 -60.71 -2.86 -10.34
N GLY A 541 -59.72 -2.29 -11.03
CA GLY A 541 -59.79 -0.93 -11.56
C GLY A 541 -60.89 -0.75 -12.62
N LEU A 542 -61.06 -1.75 -13.50
CA LEU A 542 -62.13 -1.74 -14.51
C LEU A 542 -63.53 -1.83 -13.88
N ASP A 543 -63.70 -2.64 -12.83
CA ASP A 543 -64.97 -2.76 -12.08
C ASP A 543 -65.37 -1.43 -11.42
N GLU A 544 -64.39 -0.59 -11.07
CA GLU A 544 -64.60 0.73 -10.45
C GLU A 544 -64.81 1.86 -11.50
N MET A 545 -64.59 1.60 -12.79
CA MET A 545 -64.69 2.61 -13.85
C MET A 545 -66.15 2.88 -14.30
N PRO A 546 -66.49 4.14 -14.62
CA PRO A 546 -67.78 4.45 -15.24
C PRO A 546 -67.92 3.77 -16.61
N PRO A 547 -69.14 3.30 -16.99
CA PRO A 547 -69.38 2.65 -18.29
C PRO A 547 -68.91 3.48 -19.51
N SER A 548 -69.00 4.80 -19.43
CA SER A 548 -68.56 5.71 -20.50
C SER A 548 -67.04 5.73 -20.73
N GLN A 549 -66.24 5.32 -19.73
CA GLN A 549 -64.78 5.23 -19.85
C GLN A 549 -64.33 3.85 -20.35
N LEU A 550 -65.12 2.78 -20.11
CA LEU A 550 -64.82 1.43 -20.58
C LEU A 550 -64.79 1.32 -22.11
N ASP A 551 -65.61 2.10 -22.81
CA ASP A 551 -65.63 2.13 -24.28
C ASP A 551 -64.39 2.84 -24.87
N ASP A 552 -63.76 3.74 -24.12
CA ASP A 552 -62.58 4.55 -24.55
C ASP A 552 -61.25 3.84 -24.29
N VAL A 553 -61.26 2.75 -23.50
CA VAL A 553 -60.06 1.93 -23.22
C VAL A 553 -59.51 1.28 -24.49
N GLY A 554 -60.31 1.16 -25.57
CA GLY A 554 -59.85 0.77 -26.91
C GLY A 554 -59.18 -0.61 -27.03
N CYS A 555 -59.06 -1.34 -25.93
CA CYS A 555 -58.34 -2.60 -25.84
C CYS A 555 -59.36 -3.72 -25.81
N GLY A 556 -59.34 -4.61 -26.81
CA GLY A 556 -60.18 -5.83 -26.81
C GLY A 556 -60.07 -6.65 -25.52
N TRP A 557 -58.99 -6.46 -24.76
CA TRP A 557 -58.74 -7.02 -23.43
C TRP A 557 -59.69 -6.56 -22.33
N ALA A 558 -60.24 -5.34 -22.36
CA ALA A 558 -61.18 -4.91 -21.30
C ALA A 558 -62.52 -5.68 -21.37
N LYS A 559 -62.81 -6.34 -22.50
CA LYS A 559 -63.99 -7.20 -22.71
C LYS A 559 -63.71 -8.68 -22.45
N VAL A 560 -62.43 -9.09 -22.40
CA VAL A 560 -61.96 -10.47 -22.16
C VAL A 560 -61.68 -10.64 -20.68
#